data_AF-A0A7Z0PT22-F1
#
_entry.id   AF-A0A7Z0PT22-F1
#
_cell.length_a   1.000
_cell.length_b   1.000
_cell.length_c   1.000
_cell.angle_alpha   90.00
_cell.angle_beta   90.00
_cell.angle_gamma   90.00
#
_symmetry.space_group_name_H-M   'P 1'
#
loop_
_entity.id
_entity.type
_entity.pdbx_description
1 polymer ?
#
loop_
_entity_poly.entity_id
_entity_poly.type
_entity_poly.pdbx_seq_one_letter_code
_entity_poly.pdbx_strand_id
1 'polypeptide(L)'
;MLLLDIEAELSILEEGRVVWSEEAFPVAELAYELALWLRSPAAGRESFELDSMQADAGLIRIVGSAEGWRIGSNFTPHFWTSPVAWDALVAEIKRFDRSVREGVAAMGIEPSFIPEA
;
A
#
# COMPACT_ATOMS: atom_id res chain seq x y z
N MET A 1 11.10 -13.16 -6.80
CA MET A 1 11.29 -13.20 -5.34
C MET A 1 9.92 -13.41 -4.75
N LEU A 2 9.78 -14.28 -3.74
CA LEU A 2 8.50 -14.57 -3.08
C LEU A 2 8.52 -13.89 -1.71
N LEU A 3 7.51 -13.08 -1.40
CA LEU A 3 7.38 -12.34 -0.14
C LEU A 3 6.20 -12.90 0.67
N LEU A 4 6.31 -14.18 1.05
CA LEU A 4 5.24 -14.89 1.72
C LEU A 4 5.36 -14.81 3.25
N ASP A 5 4.25 -15.00 3.95
CA ASP A 5 4.13 -15.13 5.41
C ASP A 5 4.51 -13.88 6.23
N ILE A 6 4.57 -12.69 5.62
CA ILE A 6 4.70 -11.41 6.34
C ILE A 6 3.36 -10.69 6.29
N GLU A 7 2.50 -11.07 7.25
CA GLU A 7 1.16 -10.54 7.40
C GLU A 7 1.04 -9.69 8.67
N ALA A 8 0.24 -8.63 8.58
CA ALA A 8 -0.12 -7.79 9.71
C ALA A 8 -1.48 -7.14 9.49
N GLU A 9 -2.02 -6.52 10.54
CA GLU A 9 -3.19 -5.67 10.41
C GLU A 9 -2.84 -4.44 9.55
N LEU A 10 -3.59 -4.24 8.47
CA LEU A 10 -3.54 -3.02 7.65
C LEU A 10 -4.82 -2.24 7.87
N SER A 11 -4.68 -0.97 8.24
CA SER A 11 -5.79 -0.04 8.39
C SER A 11 -5.59 1.21 7.52
N ILE A 12 -6.66 1.65 6.85
CA ILE A 12 -6.72 2.93 6.15
C ILE A 12 -7.58 3.87 6.98
N LEU A 13 -7.02 5.05 7.28
CA LEU A 13 -7.67 6.06 8.11
C LEU A 13 -7.98 7.32 7.30
N GLU A 14 -9.14 7.91 7.58
CA GLU A 14 -9.51 9.27 7.15
C GLU A 14 -9.91 10.09 8.37
N GLU A 15 -9.31 11.27 8.53
CA GLU A 15 -9.58 12.17 9.65
C GLU A 15 -9.51 11.47 11.04
N GLY A 16 -8.62 10.47 11.17
CA GLY A 16 -8.43 9.68 12.38
C GLY A 16 -9.42 8.53 12.59
N ARG A 17 -10.34 8.29 11.64
CA ARG A 17 -11.28 7.17 11.67
C ARG A 17 -10.83 6.08 10.70
N VAL A 18 -10.85 4.82 11.16
CA VAL A 18 -10.66 3.66 10.28
C VAL A 18 -11.84 3.56 9.31
N VAL A 19 -11.53 3.65 8.02
CA VAL A 19 -12.51 3.52 6.93
C VAL A 19 -12.45 2.17 6.24
N TRP A 20 -11.33 1.45 6.40
CA TRP A 20 -11.13 0.09 5.93
C TRP A 20 -10.00 -0.56 6.73
N SER A 21 -10.11 -1.85 6.98
CA SER A 21 -9.08 -2.64 7.64
C SER A 21 -9.12 -4.10 7.20
N GLU A 22 -7.97 -4.76 7.28
CA GLU A 22 -7.82 -6.21 7.11
C GLU A 22 -6.83 -6.73 8.16
N GLU A 23 -7.16 -7.82 8.85
CA GLU A 23 -6.41 -8.32 10.02
C GLU A 23 -5.14 -9.08 9.61
N ALA A 24 -5.21 -9.83 8.51
CA ALA A 24 -4.13 -10.66 8.01
C ALA A 24 -3.76 -10.25 6.57
N PHE A 25 -3.17 -9.06 6.45
CA PHE A 25 -2.85 -8.46 5.15
C PHE A 25 -1.36 -8.65 4.80
N PRO A 26 -1.00 -9.01 3.54
CA PRO A 26 0.39 -9.19 3.11
C PRO A 26 1.13 -7.85 2.97
N VAL A 27 1.49 -7.25 4.10
CA VAL A 27 2.06 -5.89 4.16
C VAL A 27 3.41 -5.77 3.47
N ALA A 28 4.21 -6.85 3.42
CA ALA A 28 5.49 -6.84 2.72
C ALA A 28 5.32 -6.79 1.18
N GLU A 29 4.35 -7.53 0.63
CA GLU A 29 4.03 -7.49 -0.80
C GLU A 29 3.55 -6.09 -1.19
N LEU A 30 2.65 -5.50 -0.41
CA LEU A 30 2.16 -4.15 -0.66
C LEU A 30 3.28 -3.11 -0.58
N ALA A 31 4.16 -3.16 0.42
CA ALA A 31 5.30 -2.24 0.53
C ALA A 31 6.23 -2.38 -0.68
N TYR A 32 6.52 -3.62 -1.09
CA TYR A 32 7.35 -3.92 -2.24
C TYR A 32 6.77 -3.33 -3.54
N GLU A 33 5.50 -3.61 -3.84
CA GLU A 33 4.87 -3.16 -5.07
C GLU A 33 4.65 -1.65 -5.10
N LEU A 34 4.29 -1.04 -3.97
CA LEU A 34 4.18 0.42 -3.87
C LEU A 34 5.55 1.09 -4.12
N ALA A 35 6.64 0.54 -3.59
CA ALA A 35 7.97 1.06 -3.86
C ALA A 35 8.35 0.94 -5.34
N LEU A 36 8.00 -0.18 -6.00
CA LEU A 36 8.20 -0.32 -7.45
C LEU A 36 7.36 0.68 -8.24
N TRP A 37 6.10 0.86 -7.86
CA TRP A 37 5.19 1.80 -8.50
C TRP A 37 5.70 3.25 -8.39
N LEU A 38 6.17 3.67 -7.21
CA LEU A 38 6.76 5.01 -7.01
C LEU A 38 8.07 5.23 -7.77
N ARG A 39 8.82 4.17 -8.06
CA ARG A 39 10.06 4.22 -8.85
C ARG A 39 9.83 4.14 -10.35
N SER A 40 8.61 3.83 -10.79
CA SER A 40 8.26 3.78 -12.22
C SER A 40 8.42 5.16 -12.86
N PRO A 41 8.92 5.27 -14.11
CA PRO A 41 8.91 6.52 -14.86
C PRO A 41 7.51 7.14 -15.04
N ALA A 42 6.45 6.32 -14.88
CA ALA A 42 5.05 6.72 -14.97
C ALA A 42 4.40 7.00 -13.60
N ALA A 43 5.17 7.02 -12.51
CA ALA A 43 4.68 7.35 -11.17
C ALA A 43 3.92 8.70 -11.19
N GLY A 44 2.78 8.74 -10.52
CA GLY A 44 1.90 9.91 -10.52
C GLY A 44 1.08 10.09 -11.79
N ARG A 45 1.04 9.08 -12.69
CA ARG A 45 0.19 9.08 -13.89
C ARG A 45 -0.63 7.80 -14.02
N GLU A 46 -0.07 6.67 -13.63
CA GLU A 46 -0.73 5.37 -13.69
C GLU A 46 -1.35 4.98 -12.36
N SER A 47 -2.48 4.28 -12.41
CA SER A 47 -3.10 3.72 -11.20
C SER A 47 -2.28 2.55 -10.68
N PHE A 48 -2.42 2.28 -9.39
CA PHE A 48 -1.87 1.12 -8.72
C PHE A 48 -2.98 0.11 -8.46
N GLU A 49 -2.68 -1.17 -8.67
CA GLU A 49 -3.49 -2.29 -8.21
C GLU A 49 -2.53 -3.32 -7.64
N LEU A 50 -2.78 -3.79 -6.42
CA LEU A 50 -1.96 -4.81 -5.78
C LEU A 50 -2.08 -6.13 -6.54
N ASP A 51 -0.98 -6.65 -7.05
CA ASP A 51 -0.86 -7.96 -7.68
C ASP A 51 -0.26 -8.98 -6.70
N SER A 52 -1.02 -9.24 -5.62
CA SER A 52 -0.57 -10.08 -4.52
C SER A 52 -0.61 -11.57 -4.86
N MET A 53 0.33 -12.33 -4.30
CA MET A 53 0.32 -13.79 -4.33
C MET A 53 -0.44 -14.40 -3.13
N GLN A 54 -0.67 -13.63 -2.07
CA GLN A 54 -1.32 -14.07 -0.82
C GLN A 54 -2.74 -13.52 -0.65
N ALA A 55 -3.01 -12.32 -1.19
CA ALA A 55 -4.32 -11.69 -1.19
C ALA A 55 -4.95 -11.73 -2.58
N ASP A 56 -6.26 -11.51 -2.64
CA ASP A 56 -6.93 -11.36 -3.93
C ASP A 56 -6.45 -10.08 -4.66
N ALA A 57 -6.18 -10.21 -5.97
CA ALA A 57 -5.72 -9.10 -6.80
C ALA A 57 -6.68 -7.90 -6.74
N GLY A 58 -6.13 -6.72 -6.47
CA GLY A 58 -6.89 -5.48 -6.30
C GLY A 58 -7.63 -5.35 -4.97
N LEU A 59 -7.24 -6.11 -3.94
CA LEU A 59 -7.67 -5.88 -2.57
C LEU A 59 -7.38 -4.44 -2.12
N ILE A 60 -6.23 -3.90 -2.53
CA ILE A 60 -5.91 -2.48 -2.50
C ILE A 60 -5.66 -1.98 -3.92
N ARG A 61 -6.28 -0.85 -4.26
CA ARG A 61 -6.02 -0.08 -5.47
C ARG A 61 -5.90 1.40 -5.15
N ILE A 62 -5.10 2.11 -5.94
CA ILE A 62 -4.93 3.55 -5.84
C ILE A 62 -5.14 4.17 -7.21
N VAL A 63 -6.14 5.04 -7.33
CA VAL A 63 -6.59 5.60 -8.60
C VAL A 63 -6.47 7.12 -8.59
N GLY A 64 -5.82 7.65 -9.62
CA GLY A 64 -5.70 9.08 -9.86
C GLY A 64 -6.91 9.63 -10.64
N SER A 65 -7.38 10.81 -10.25
CA SER A 65 -8.46 11.56 -10.92
C SER A 65 -8.12 13.04 -10.99
N ALA A 66 -9.00 13.85 -11.61
CA ALA A 66 -8.85 15.30 -11.62
C ALA A 66 -8.88 15.93 -10.21
N GLU A 67 -9.50 15.26 -9.24
CA GLU A 67 -9.63 15.74 -7.86
C GLU A 67 -8.46 15.32 -6.96
N GLY A 68 -7.61 14.40 -7.45
CA GLY A 68 -6.53 13.79 -6.67
C GLY A 68 -6.59 12.26 -6.70
N TRP A 69 -5.82 11.65 -5.80
CA TRP A 69 -5.64 10.21 -5.68
C TRP A 69 -6.50 9.64 -4.57
N ARG A 70 -7.06 8.45 -4.80
CA ARG A 70 -7.96 7.77 -3.86
C ARG A 70 -7.54 6.33 -3.69
N ILE A 71 -7.64 5.82 -2.46
CA ILE A 71 -7.43 4.41 -2.16
C ILE A 71 -8.78 3.72 -2.10
N GLY A 72 -8.88 2.50 -2.61
CA GLY A 72 -10.08 1.69 -2.55
C GLY A 72 -9.77 0.21 -2.66
N SER A 73 -10.83 -0.59 -2.80
CA SER A 73 -10.74 -2.04 -2.99
C SER A 73 -11.67 -2.49 -4.13
N ASN A 74 -11.26 -3.49 -4.91
CA ASN A 74 -12.14 -4.15 -5.89
C ASN A 74 -13.24 -4.98 -5.21
N PHE A 75 -12.99 -5.48 -3.99
CA PHE A 75 -13.90 -6.35 -3.22
C PHE A 75 -14.87 -5.58 -2.35
N THR A 76 -14.56 -4.31 -2.05
CA THR A 76 -15.48 -3.39 -1.37
C THR A 76 -15.75 -2.18 -2.27
N PRO A 77 -16.64 -2.29 -3.28
CA PRO A 77 -16.81 -1.26 -4.32
C PRO A 77 -17.21 0.13 -3.81
N HIS A 78 -17.83 0.17 -2.63
CA HIS A 78 -18.27 1.40 -1.95
C HIS A 78 -17.17 2.04 -1.11
N PHE A 79 -16.06 1.32 -0.86
CA PHE A 79 -14.93 1.86 -0.12
C PHE A 79 -14.03 2.66 -1.05
N TRP A 80 -13.97 3.96 -0.77
CA TRP A 80 -13.02 4.89 -1.34
C TRP A 80 -12.66 5.93 -0.31
N THR A 81 -11.38 6.27 -0.21
CA THR A 81 -10.97 7.47 0.52
C THR A 81 -11.39 8.73 -0.24
N SER A 82 -11.41 9.85 0.45
CA SER A 82 -11.38 11.19 -0.11
C SER A 82 -10.12 11.37 -0.96
N PRO A 83 -10.18 12.20 -2.01
CA PRO A 83 -9.03 12.46 -2.85
C PRO A 83 -7.95 13.24 -2.12
N VAL A 84 -6.69 12.84 -2.31
CA VAL A 84 -5.51 13.51 -1.76
C VAL A 84 -4.53 13.91 -2.86
N ALA A 85 -3.71 14.92 -2.58
CA ALA A 85 -2.63 15.31 -3.48
C ALA A 85 -1.60 14.18 -3.62
N TRP A 86 -0.95 14.09 -4.80
CA TRP A 86 0.09 13.09 -5.06
C TRP A 86 1.20 13.10 -4.01
N ASP A 87 1.73 14.28 -3.66
CA ASP A 87 2.81 14.40 -2.68
C ASP A 87 2.40 13.92 -1.28
N ALA A 88 1.13 14.12 -0.91
CA ALA A 88 0.59 13.63 0.36
C ALA A 88 0.47 12.10 0.36
N LEU A 89 -0.03 11.52 -0.75
CA LEU A 89 -0.07 10.07 -0.93
C LEU A 89 1.34 9.46 -0.86
N VAL A 90 2.31 10.03 -1.56
CA VAL A 90 3.71 9.57 -1.54
C VAL A 90 4.29 9.62 -0.14
N ALA A 91 4.03 10.69 0.61
CA ALA A 91 4.51 10.83 1.99
C ALA A 91 3.94 9.72 2.90
N GLU A 92 2.66 9.38 2.76
CA GLU A 92 2.03 8.30 3.53
C GLU A 92 2.52 6.91 3.09
N ILE A 93 2.73 6.67 1.80
CA ILE A 93 3.35 5.42 1.32
C ILE A 93 4.75 5.24 1.90
N LYS A 94 5.58 6.29 1.96
CA LYS A 94 6.92 6.22 2.56
C LYS A 94 6.88 5.99 4.07
N ARG A 95 5.84 6.47 4.77
CA ARG A 95 5.62 6.17 6.20
C ARG A 95 5.23 4.72 6.40
N PHE A 96 4.33 4.21 5.56
CA PHE A 96 3.95 2.80 5.53
C PHE A 96 5.17 1.90 5.26
N ASP A 97 5.95 2.16 4.21
CA ASP A 97 7.17 1.40 3.87
C ASP A 97 8.13 1.34 5.08
N ARG A 98 8.38 2.49 5.73
CA ARG A 98 9.21 2.52 6.95
C ARG A 98 8.65 1.63 8.06
N SER A 99 7.35 1.73 8.34
CA SER A 99 6.69 0.93 9.39
C SER A 99 6.80 -0.57 9.10
N VAL A 100 6.62 -0.98 7.84
CA VAL A 100 6.77 -2.39 7.43
C VAL A 100 8.21 -2.84 7.62
N ARG A 101 9.20 -2.05 7.19
CA ARG A 101 10.63 -2.37 7.36
C ARG A 101 11.00 -2.52 8.84
N GLU A 102 10.53 -1.62 9.70
CA GLU A 102 10.75 -1.69 11.14
C GLU A 102 10.14 -2.97 11.73
N GLY A 103 8.92 -3.32 11.32
CA GLY A 103 8.25 -4.57 11.72
C GLY A 103 9.01 -5.82 11.26
N VAL A 104 9.46 -5.86 10.00
CA VAL A 104 10.25 -6.95 9.44
C VAL A 104 11.58 -7.12 10.18
N ALA A 105 12.27 -6.02 10.46
CA ALA A 105 13.51 -6.03 11.24
C ALA A 105 13.30 -6.53 12.67
N ALA A 106 12.18 -6.17 13.30
CA ALA A 106 11.82 -6.64 14.65
C ALA A 106 11.58 -8.16 14.71
N MET A 107 11.20 -8.78 13.60
CA MET A 107 11.13 -10.25 13.46
C MET A 107 12.50 -10.92 13.23
N GLY A 108 13.59 -10.15 13.15
CA GLY A 108 14.93 -10.64 12.86
C GLY A 108 15.20 -10.91 11.39
N ILE A 109 14.38 -10.36 10.49
CA ILE A 109 14.51 -10.51 9.04
C ILE A 109 15.13 -9.22 8.47
N GLU A 110 16.10 -9.35 7.57
CA GLU A 110 16.73 -8.21 6.89
C GLU A 110 15.78 -7.60 5.83
N PRO A 111 15.31 -6.34 5.96
CA PRO A 111 14.27 -5.78 5.10
C PRO A 111 14.75 -5.32 3.71
N SER A 112 16.03 -5.51 3.36
CA SER A 112 16.60 -5.11 2.07
C SER A 112 15.93 -5.72 0.82
N PHE A 113 15.11 -6.76 1.00
CA PHE A 113 14.27 -7.30 -0.08
C PHE A 113 13.14 -6.36 -0.50
N ILE A 114 12.69 -5.47 0.38
CA ILE A 114 11.76 -4.39 0.05
C ILE A 114 12.59 -3.24 -0.57
N PRO A 115 12.29 -2.77 -1.80
CA PRO A 115 12.93 -1.58 -2.37
C PRO A 115 12.51 -0.32 -1.62
N GLU A 116 13.39 0.67 -1.50
CA GLU A 116 13.03 1.94 -0.86
C GLU A 116 12.02 2.72 -1.71
N ALA A 117 10.95 3.19 -1.06
CA ALA A 117 9.90 4.03 -1.63
C ALA A 117 10.30 5.52 -1.70
#